data_AF-A0A970QDA0-F1
#
_entry.id   AF-A0A970QDA0-F1
#
_cell.length_a   1.000
_cell.length_b   1.000
_cell.length_c   1.000
_cell.angle_alpha   90.00
_cell.angle_beta   90.00
_cell.angle_gamma   90.00
#
_symmetry.space_group_name_H-M   'P 1'
#
loop_
_entity.id
_entity.type
_entity.pdbx_description
1 polymer ?
#
loop_
_entity_poly.entity_id
_entity_poly.type
_entity_poly.pdbx_seq_one_letter_code
_entity_poly.pdbx_strand_id
1 'polypeptide(L)'
;MDIVTFWETYGSTTSPADFVWQYGKGDIDTAVKKYLRQKPSFYGIMQRGTWRTTFESENQYNRECVSFGLMAYLEQTEETWRPLVEEARQAEIQAKIKAKEEAEAEALALAVARVEAEARSKNQGLEEDQKRSETSVGNETVCDAAANERHSDPSDPLVQNTLLSAPDAVNCSTATESTARSDENFNPETDQ
;
A
#
# COMPACT_ATOMS: atom_id res chain seq x y z
N MET A 1 0.97 -3.52 41.62
CA MET A 1 1.90 -3.15 40.54
C MET A 1 1.51 -1.75 40.13
N ASP A 2 2.47 -0.81 40.06
CA ASP A 2 2.19 0.56 39.62
C ASP A 2 1.97 0.58 38.09
N ILE A 3 1.16 1.51 37.60
CA ILE A 3 0.78 1.60 36.18
C ILE A 3 1.98 1.89 35.28
N VAL A 4 2.99 2.61 35.80
CA VAL A 4 4.26 2.83 35.10
C VAL A 4 5.05 1.54 34.96
N THR A 5 5.23 0.80 36.06
CA THR A 5 5.89 -0.52 36.03
C THR A 5 5.16 -1.53 35.15
N PHE A 6 3.84 -1.39 35.03
CA PHE A 6 3.02 -2.18 34.12
C PHE A 6 3.36 -1.87 32.66
N TRP A 7 3.45 -0.59 32.28
CA TRP A 7 3.91 -0.22 30.94
C TRP A 7 5.33 -0.72 30.66
N GLU A 8 6.26 -0.61 31.60
CA GLU A 8 7.63 -1.13 31.40
C GLU A 8 7.66 -2.65 31.18
N THR A 9 6.74 -3.39 31.80
CA THR A 9 6.66 -4.85 31.68
C THR A 9 5.97 -5.28 30.39
N TYR A 10 4.94 -4.57 29.94
CA TYR A 10 4.06 -5.01 28.84
C TYR A 10 4.11 -4.12 27.59
N GLY A 11 4.43 -2.83 27.73
CA GLY A 11 4.30 -1.76 26.75
C GLY A 11 5.43 -1.63 25.72
N SER A 12 6.35 -2.60 25.66
CA SER A 12 7.56 -2.55 24.82
C SER A 12 8.53 -1.42 25.27
N THR A 13 9.76 -1.42 24.74
CA THR A 13 10.78 -0.38 25.00
C THR A 13 10.52 0.92 24.23
N THR A 14 9.34 1.07 23.64
CA THR A 14 8.95 2.18 22.76
C THR A 14 8.22 3.27 23.54
N SER A 15 8.37 4.52 23.11
CA SER A 15 7.60 5.65 23.63
C SER A 15 6.09 5.44 23.42
N PRO A 16 5.21 5.90 24.32
CA PRO A 16 3.75 5.85 24.13
C PRO A 16 3.29 6.50 22.82
N ALA A 17 3.93 7.60 22.41
CA ALA A 17 3.62 8.27 21.14
C ALA A 17 3.94 7.38 19.93
N ASP A 18 5.13 6.78 19.92
CA ASP A 18 5.53 5.86 18.86
C ASP A 18 4.65 4.62 18.83
N PHE A 19 4.27 4.10 20.00
CA PHE A 19 3.39 2.95 20.12
C PHE A 19 2.03 3.24 19.48
N VAL A 20 1.37 4.33 19.89
CA VAL A 20 0.05 4.70 19.35
C VAL A 20 0.14 5.01 17.86
N TRP A 21 1.22 5.63 17.41
CA TRP A 21 1.43 5.94 16.00
C TRP A 21 1.66 4.69 15.13
N GLN A 22 2.57 3.80 15.54
CA GLN A 22 2.94 2.60 14.78
C GLN A 22 1.78 1.61 14.66
N TYR A 23 1.08 1.35 15.76
CA TYR A 23 0.05 0.32 15.78
C TYR A 23 -1.35 0.89 15.45
N GLY A 24 -1.71 2.03 16.02
CA GLY A 24 -3.07 2.57 15.94
C GLY A 24 -3.26 3.79 15.03
N LYS A 25 -2.18 4.44 14.57
CA LYS A 25 -2.23 5.72 13.84
C LYS A 25 -3.03 6.81 14.58
N GLY A 26 -3.03 6.76 15.92
CA GLY A 26 -3.77 7.69 16.79
C GLY A 26 -4.96 7.11 17.53
N ASP A 27 -5.37 5.87 17.24
CA ASP A 27 -6.40 5.18 18.02
C ASP A 27 -5.79 4.20 19.03
N ILE A 28 -6.12 4.38 20.31
CA ILE A 28 -5.60 3.61 21.44
C ILE A 28 -6.08 2.15 21.36
N ASP A 29 -7.38 1.94 21.13
CA ASP A 29 -7.98 0.61 21.13
C ASP A 29 -7.39 -0.24 20.00
N THR A 30 -7.32 0.33 18.79
CA THR A 30 -6.68 -0.31 17.64
C THR A 30 -5.19 -0.57 17.88
N ALA A 31 -4.46 0.38 18.50
CA ALA A 31 -3.04 0.21 18.82
C ALA A 31 -2.80 -0.99 19.73
N VAL A 32 -3.51 -1.04 20.87
CA VAL A 32 -3.39 -2.10 21.86
C VAL A 32 -3.82 -3.45 21.26
N LYS A 33 -4.95 -3.52 20.55
CA LYS A 33 -5.41 -4.77 19.92
C LYS A 33 -4.41 -5.31 18.90
N LYS A 34 -3.84 -4.46 18.04
CA LYS A 34 -2.82 -4.88 17.05
C LYS A 34 -1.53 -5.32 17.73
N TYR A 35 -1.06 -4.58 18.73
CA TYR A 35 0.13 -4.96 19.49
C TYR A 35 -0.04 -6.33 20.16
N LEU A 36 -1.15 -6.54 20.87
CA LEU A 36 -1.43 -7.80 21.56
C LEU A 36 -1.72 -8.96 20.60
N ARG A 37 -2.05 -8.71 19.32
CA ARG A 37 -2.19 -9.76 18.30
C ARG A 37 -0.83 -10.30 17.84
N GLN A 38 0.22 -9.48 17.88
CA GLN A 38 1.57 -9.88 17.49
C GLN A 38 2.28 -10.70 18.57
N LYS A 39 1.78 -10.65 19.80
CA LYS A 39 2.35 -11.36 20.93
C LYS A 39 1.67 -12.73 21.12
N PRO A 40 2.40 -13.75 21.58
CA PRO A 40 1.83 -15.06 21.84
C PRO A 40 0.62 -14.97 22.77
N SER A 41 -0.40 -15.81 22.55
CA SER A 41 -1.62 -15.82 23.34
C SER A 41 -1.38 -16.13 24.83
N PHE A 42 -0.24 -16.73 25.17
CA PHE A 42 0.14 -17.07 26.53
C PHE A 42 0.79 -15.88 27.25
N TYR A 43 -0.02 -14.88 27.60
CA TYR A 43 0.33 -13.92 28.65
C TYR A 43 0.26 -14.53 30.06
N GLY A 44 -0.39 -15.69 30.19
CA GLY A 44 -0.67 -16.34 31.47
C GLY A 44 0.55 -16.88 32.23
N ILE A 45 1.71 -17.04 31.58
CA ILE A 45 2.93 -17.48 32.25
C ILE A 45 4.14 -16.70 31.74
N MET A 46 4.18 -15.40 32.03
CA MET A 46 5.41 -14.63 31.80
C MET A 46 6.41 -14.91 32.90
N GLN A 47 7.60 -15.40 32.51
CA GLN A 47 8.67 -15.75 33.43
C GLN A 47 9.11 -14.53 34.25
N ARG A 48 8.81 -14.51 35.54
CA ARG A 48 9.21 -13.48 36.51
C ARG A 48 10.56 -13.83 37.13
N GLY A 49 11.59 -13.94 36.31
CA GLY A 49 12.93 -14.37 36.71
C GLY A 49 13.10 -15.90 36.67
N THR A 50 12.57 -16.63 37.66
CA THR A 50 12.62 -18.11 37.69
C THR A 50 11.24 -18.72 37.48
N TRP A 51 11.17 -19.98 37.04
CA TRP A 51 9.90 -20.69 36.95
C TRP A 51 9.18 -20.80 38.30
N ARG A 52 9.92 -21.00 39.40
CA ARG A 52 9.37 -21.05 40.76
C ARG A 52 8.63 -19.75 41.12
N THR A 53 9.29 -18.60 40.94
CA THR A 53 8.70 -17.29 41.23
C THR A 53 7.55 -16.93 40.29
N THR A 54 7.52 -17.52 39.10
CA THR A 54 6.43 -17.32 38.14
C THR A 54 5.16 -18.04 38.58
N PHE A 55 5.27 -19.30 39.00
CA PHE A 55 4.13 -20.08 39.48
C PHE A 55 3.69 -19.74 40.90
N GLU A 56 4.58 -19.17 41.71
CA GLU A 56 4.27 -18.67 43.06
C GLU A 56 3.53 -17.32 43.03
N SER A 57 3.42 -16.68 41.87
CA SER A 57 2.75 -15.40 41.75
C SER A 57 1.23 -15.52 41.82
N GLU A 58 0.62 -14.75 42.73
CA GLU A 58 -0.81 -14.77 43.03
C GLU A 58 -1.67 -14.23 41.86
N ASN A 59 -1.10 -13.38 41.01
CA ASN A 59 -1.80 -12.71 39.92
C ASN A 59 -1.18 -13.06 38.56
N GLN A 60 -1.81 -13.99 37.84
CA GLN A 60 -1.56 -14.26 36.43
C GLN A 60 -2.45 -13.36 35.57
N TYR A 61 -1.85 -12.46 34.80
CA TYR A 61 -2.60 -11.55 33.95
C TYR A 61 -2.96 -12.25 32.64
N ASN A 62 -4.26 -12.31 32.34
CA ASN A 62 -4.71 -12.72 31.02
C ASN A 62 -4.49 -11.58 30.00
N ARG A 63 -4.64 -11.88 28.72
CA ARG A 63 -4.47 -10.90 27.64
C ARG A 63 -5.42 -9.69 27.77
N GLU A 64 -6.62 -9.91 28.31
CA GLU A 64 -7.61 -8.85 28.51
C GLU A 64 -7.17 -7.88 29.61
N CYS A 65 -6.68 -8.37 30.75
CA CYS A 65 -6.10 -7.57 31.81
C CYS A 65 -4.92 -6.74 31.29
N VAL A 66 -4.07 -7.33 30.45
CA VAL A 66 -2.98 -6.59 29.79
C VAL A 66 -3.52 -5.51 28.87
N SER A 67 -4.58 -5.80 28.10
CA SER A 67 -5.21 -4.79 27.25
C SER A 67 -5.74 -3.60 28.05
N PHE A 68 -6.46 -3.85 29.14
CA PHE A 68 -6.99 -2.80 29.99
C PHE A 68 -5.88 -2.00 30.67
N GLY A 69 -4.82 -2.66 31.15
CA GLY A 69 -3.70 -1.97 31.79
C GLY A 69 -2.93 -1.08 30.81
N LEU A 70 -2.71 -1.53 29.57
CA LEU A 70 -2.08 -0.73 28.53
C LEU A 70 -2.95 0.45 28.11
N MET A 71 -4.27 0.24 27.95
CA MET A 71 -5.20 1.32 27.62
C MET A 71 -5.23 2.37 28.72
N ALA A 72 -5.36 1.96 29.99
CA ALA A 72 -5.41 2.88 31.12
C ALA A 72 -4.14 3.75 31.23
N TYR A 73 -2.97 3.17 30.97
CA TYR A 73 -1.72 3.93 30.94
C TYR A 73 -1.69 4.95 29.79
N LEU A 74 -2.13 4.55 28.60
CA LEU A 74 -2.18 5.43 27.43
C LEU A 74 -3.19 6.56 27.62
N GLU A 75 -4.35 6.29 28.21
CA GLU A 75 -5.34 7.31 28.57
C GLU A 75 -4.78 8.30 29.59
N GLN A 76 -4.08 7.81 30.63
CA GLN A 76 -3.47 8.68 31.63
C GLN A 76 -2.36 9.58 31.06
N THR A 77 -1.64 9.09 30.05
CA THR A 77 -0.54 9.82 29.40
C THR A 77 -0.98 10.56 28.14
N GLU A 78 -2.28 10.60 27.83
CA GLU A 78 -2.84 11.18 26.59
C GLU A 78 -2.33 12.59 26.31
N GLU A 79 -2.32 13.45 27.32
CA GLU A 79 -1.89 14.85 27.19
C GLU A 79 -0.44 14.97 26.69
N THR A 80 0.41 14.00 27.01
CA THR A 80 1.84 14.03 26.65
C THR A 80 2.10 13.51 25.24
N TRP A 81 1.42 12.44 24.81
CA TRP A 81 1.71 11.78 23.54
C TRP A 81 0.79 12.23 22.39
N ARG A 82 -0.45 12.65 22.68
CA ARG A 82 -1.41 13.09 21.67
C ARG A 82 -0.90 14.22 20.77
N PRO A 83 -0.26 15.29 21.27
CA PRO A 83 0.27 16.34 20.39
C PRO A 83 1.37 15.80 19.45
N LEU A 84 2.23 14.90 19.93
CA LEU A 84 3.30 14.29 19.12
C LEU A 84 2.72 13.42 18.00
N VAL A 85 1.66 12.67 18.29
CA VAL A 85 0.97 11.84 17.30
C VAL A 85 0.24 12.71 16.26
N GLU A 86 -0.35 13.83 16.67
CA GLU A 86 -0.98 14.78 15.74
C GLU A 86 0.05 15.42 14.82
N GLU A 87 1.19 15.85 15.38
CA GLU A 87 2.31 16.40 14.60
C GLU A 87 2.81 15.37 13.57
N ALA A 88 3.02 14.12 13.99
CA ALA A 88 3.41 13.03 13.09
C ALA A 88 2.37 12.80 11.97
N ARG A 89 1.07 12.92 12.29
CA ARG A 89 0.00 12.81 11.29
C ARG A 89 0.06 13.96 10.28
N GLN A 90 0.22 15.19 10.76
CA GLN A 90 0.32 16.37 9.90
C GLN A 90 1.56 16.28 9.00
N ALA A 91 2.69 15.84 9.54
CA ALA A 91 3.91 15.62 8.76
C ALA A 91 3.71 14.57 7.66
N GLU A 92 3.00 13.46 7.94
CA GLU A 92 2.70 12.43 6.91
C GLU A 92 1.78 12.98 5.81
N ILE A 93 0.79 13.80 6.18
CA ILE A 93 -0.12 14.44 5.20
C ILE A 93 0.66 15.44 4.33
N GLN A 94 1.48 16.30 4.93
CA GLN A 94 2.29 17.28 4.20
C GLN A 94 3.29 16.58 3.27
N ALA A 95 3.94 15.51 3.73
CA ALA A 95 4.85 14.72 2.90
C ALA A 95 4.13 14.10 1.69
N LYS A 96 2.90 13.60 1.86
CA LYS A 96 2.09 13.06 0.75
C LYS A 96 1.66 14.14 -0.23
N ILE A 97 1.26 15.31 0.25
CA ILE A 97 0.89 16.44 -0.62
C ILE A 97 2.11 16.87 -1.44
N LYS A 98 3.25 17.09 -0.77
CA LYS A 98 4.50 17.48 -1.43
C LYS A 98 4.96 16.43 -2.46
N ALA A 99 4.92 15.15 -2.11
CA ALA A 99 5.29 14.08 -3.04
C ALA A 99 4.34 14.02 -4.25
N LYS A 100 3.06 14.31 -4.06
CA LYS A 100 2.09 14.40 -5.15
C LYS A 100 2.36 15.62 -6.04
N GLU A 101 2.63 16.77 -5.46
CA GLU A 101 2.98 17.99 -6.19
C GLU A 101 4.29 17.80 -6.99
N GLU A 102 5.30 17.16 -6.40
CA GLU A 102 6.56 16.83 -7.09
C GLU A 102 6.31 15.87 -8.27
N ALA A 103 5.48 14.84 -8.08
CA ALA A 103 5.13 13.91 -9.16
C ALA A 103 4.32 14.58 -10.28
N GLU A 104 3.41 15.50 -9.95
CA GLU A 104 2.65 16.28 -10.93
C GLU A 104 3.56 17.23 -11.71
N ALA A 105 4.50 17.91 -11.04
CA ALA A 105 5.47 18.78 -11.69
C ALA A 105 6.39 18.02 -12.65
N GLU A 106 6.86 16.83 -12.26
CA GLU A 106 7.67 15.96 -13.13
C GLU A 106 6.88 15.50 -14.35
N ALA A 107 5.63 15.09 -14.18
CA ALA A 107 4.76 14.67 -15.28
C ALA A 107 4.51 15.82 -16.27
N LEU A 108 4.29 17.05 -15.78
CA LEU A 108 4.13 18.23 -16.63
C LEU A 108 5.43 18.58 -17.38
N ALA A 109 6.59 18.50 -16.71
CA ALA A 109 7.88 18.74 -17.35
C ALA A 109 8.15 17.73 -18.49
N LEU A 110 7.84 16.45 -18.27
CA LEU A 110 7.97 15.41 -19.28
C LEU A 110 7.03 15.65 -20.47
N ALA A 111 5.78 16.05 -20.22
CA ALA A 111 4.82 16.37 -21.26
C ALA A 111 5.29 17.57 -22.12
N VAL A 112 5.78 18.65 -21.48
CA VAL A 112 6.34 19.80 -22.19
C VAL A 112 7.56 19.40 -23.01
N ALA A 113 8.49 18.62 -22.45
CA ALA A 113 9.66 18.14 -23.17
C ALA A 113 9.29 17.32 -24.42
N ARG A 114 8.23 16.49 -24.34
CA ARG A 114 7.73 15.72 -25.49
C ARG A 114 7.15 16.63 -26.57
N VAL A 115 6.34 17.62 -26.18
CA VAL A 115 5.75 18.59 -27.13
C VAL A 115 6.84 19.43 -27.81
N GLU A 116 7.86 19.87 -27.05
CA GLU A 116 8.98 20.62 -27.63
C GLU A 116 9.82 19.77 -28.59
N ALA A 117 10.07 18.49 -28.26
CA ALA A 117 10.79 17.58 -29.15
C ALA A 117 10.00 17.36 -30.47
N GLU A 118 8.69 17.18 -30.39
CA GLU A 118 7.82 17.06 -31.55
C GLU A 118 7.82 18.34 -32.40
N ALA A 119 7.72 19.51 -31.78
CA ALA A 119 7.78 20.79 -32.47
C ALA A 119 9.13 21.01 -33.19
N ARG A 120 10.25 20.64 -32.55
CA ARG A 120 11.59 20.72 -33.18
C ARG A 120 11.72 19.76 -34.37
N SER A 121 11.25 18.53 -34.23
CA SER A 121 11.27 17.56 -35.34
C SER A 121 10.41 18.03 -36.52
N LYS A 122 9.25 18.62 -36.25
CA LYS A 122 8.37 19.15 -37.30
C LYS A 122 8.98 20.33 -38.03
N ASN A 123 9.62 21.26 -37.31
CA ASN A 123 10.31 22.38 -37.93
C ASN A 123 11.51 21.93 -38.78
N GLN A 124 12.27 20.92 -38.34
CA GLN A 124 13.36 20.34 -39.13
C GLN A 124 12.85 19.68 -40.42
N GLY A 125 11.75 18.93 -40.36
CA GLY A 125 11.14 18.34 -41.56
C GLY A 125 10.64 19.40 -42.55
N LEU A 126 10.04 20.48 -42.05
CA LEU A 126 9.61 21.60 -42.89
C LEU A 126 10.79 22.31 -43.58
N GLU A 127 11.92 22.49 -42.88
CA GLU A 127 13.14 23.07 -43.47
C GLU A 127 13.79 22.14 -44.50
N GLU A 128 13.75 20.83 -44.29
CA GLU A 128 14.24 19.83 -45.26
C GLU A 128 13.37 19.77 -46.51
N ASP A 129 12.04 19.81 -46.38
CA ASP A 129 11.10 19.85 -47.50
C ASP A 129 11.20 21.16 -48.30
N GLN A 130 11.49 22.28 -47.63
CA GLN A 130 11.72 23.57 -48.29
C GLN A 130 13.04 23.58 -49.08
N LYS A 131 14.12 23.01 -48.54
CA LYS A 131 15.38 22.83 -49.30
C LYS A 131 15.24 21.85 -50.47
N ARG A 132 14.41 20.80 -50.31
CA ARG A 132 14.16 19.82 -51.39
C ARG A 132 13.34 20.42 -52.54
N SER A 133 12.43 21.36 -52.25
CA SER A 133 11.68 22.09 -53.27
C SER A 133 12.50 23.20 -53.96
N GLU A 134 13.48 23.81 -53.29
CA GLU A 134 14.41 24.76 -53.92
C GLU A 134 15.48 24.09 -54.82
N THR A 135 15.76 22.79 -54.60
CA THR A 135 16.70 22.01 -55.45
C THR A 135 16.02 21.40 -56.68
N SER A 136 14.72 21.61 -56.88
CA SER A 136 13.91 21.04 -57.98
C SER A 136 13.51 22.07 -59.06
N VAL A 137 14.29 23.15 -59.24
CA VAL A 137 14.17 24.02 -60.43
C VAL A 137 15.18 23.57 -61.48
N GLY A 138 14.85 22.50 -62.21
CA GLY A 138 15.64 22.03 -63.34
C GLY A 138 15.10 20.73 -63.93
N ASN A 139 14.28 20.89 -64.99
CA ASN A 139 13.50 19.87 -65.72
C ASN A 139 12.18 19.49 -64.98
N GLU A 140 10.99 19.54 -65.59
CA GLU A 140 10.66 19.07 -66.93
C GLU A 140 9.54 19.88 -67.60
N THR A 141 9.66 19.96 -68.93
CA THR A 141 8.64 20.37 -69.89
C THR A 141 7.49 19.36 -69.88
N VAL A 142 6.25 19.83 -69.75
CA VAL A 142 5.03 19.03 -69.98
C VAL A 142 4.40 19.48 -71.29
N CYS A 143 4.21 18.55 -72.22
CA CYS A 143 3.23 18.64 -73.30
C CYS A 143 2.34 17.39 -73.29
N ASP A 144 1.06 17.65 -73.06
CA ASP A 144 -0.16 17.04 -73.63
C ASP A 144 -0.60 15.57 -73.44
N ALA A 145 -1.83 15.51 -72.91
CA ALA A 145 -3.04 14.85 -73.44
C ALA A 145 -3.20 13.30 -73.43
N ALA A 146 -4.02 12.86 -72.47
CA ALA A 146 -5.24 12.04 -72.59
C ALA A 146 -5.25 10.74 -73.44
N ALA A 147 -5.55 9.59 -72.79
CA ALA A 147 -6.91 9.00 -72.75
C ALA A 147 -6.92 7.51 -72.31
N ASN A 148 -8.00 7.13 -71.60
CA ASN A 148 -8.66 5.79 -71.55
C ASN A 148 -7.94 4.62 -70.82
N GLU A 149 -8.58 3.68 -70.08
CA GLU A 149 -9.97 3.36 -69.71
C GLU A 149 -9.97 2.37 -68.51
N ARG A 150 -11.05 2.40 -67.72
CA ARG A 150 -11.81 1.27 -67.10
C ARG A 150 -11.27 0.44 -65.90
N HIS A 151 -12.16 0.45 -64.89
CA HIS A 151 -12.87 -0.69 -64.26
C HIS A 151 -12.46 -1.20 -62.86
N SER A 152 -13.46 -1.06 -61.97
CA SER A 152 -14.00 -2.03 -60.99
C SER A 152 -13.31 -2.24 -59.62
N ASP A 153 -14.10 -1.90 -58.59
CA ASP A 153 -14.27 -2.48 -57.23
C ASP A 153 -13.93 -3.99 -57.06
N PRO A 154 -13.99 -4.59 -55.85
CA PRO A 154 -13.88 -4.10 -54.46
C PRO A 154 -12.91 -4.97 -53.60
N SER A 155 -12.71 -4.66 -52.31
CA SER A 155 -12.63 -5.63 -51.17
C SER A 155 -11.86 -5.09 -49.95
N ASP A 156 -12.61 -4.93 -48.85
CA ASP A 156 -12.19 -4.93 -47.43
C ASP A 156 -11.48 -6.27 -47.07
N PRO A 157 -10.65 -6.37 -45.99
CA PRO A 157 -11.25 -6.48 -44.65
C PRO A 157 -10.43 -5.96 -43.44
N LEU A 158 -11.18 -5.53 -42.43
CA LEU A 158 -11.04 -5.86 -40.98
C LEU A 158 -9.71 -5.56 -40.27
N VAL A 159 -9.75 -4.59 -39.35
CA VAL A 159 -9.32 -4.83 -37.96
C VAL A 159 -10.36 -4.24 -36.99
N GLN A 160 -11.16 -5.13 -36.42
CA GLN A 160 -12.04 -4.89 -35.28
C GLN A 160 -11.24 -4.94 -33.96
N ASN A 161 -11.85 -4.32 -32.94
CA ASN A 161 -11.68 -4.57 -31.49
C ASN A 161 -10.42 -3.95 -30.86
N THR A 162 -10.48 -3.28 -29.70
CA THR A 162 -11.23 -3.68 -28.51
C THR A 162 -11.40 -2.49 -27.55
N LEU A 163 -12.65 -2.20 -27.17
CA LEU A 163 -13.02 -1.62 -25.88
C LEU A 163 -12.73 -2.67 -24.80
N LEU A 164 -11.90 -2.38 -23.79
CA LEU A 164 -11.90 -3.11 -22.51
C LEU A 164 -11.31 -2.17 -21.45
N SER A 165 -12.16 -1.48 -20.67
CA SER A 165 -12.63 -1.93 -19.36
C SER A 165 -11.52 -2.29 -18.37
N ALA A 166 -11.51 -1.56 -17.26
CA ALA A 166 -10.79 -1.88 -16.03
C ALA A 166 -11.04 -3.32 -15.56
N PRO A 167 -10.14 -3.85 -14.74
CA PRO A 167 -10.55 -4.78 -13.69
C PRO A 167 -10.32 -4.19 -12.31
N ASP A 168 -11.45 -4.03 -11.60
CA ASP A 168 -11.52 -4.23 -10.16
C ASP A 168 -11.06 -5.65 -9.78
N ALA A 169 -10.48 -5.73 -8.59
CA ALA A 169 -10.52 -6.84 -7.64
C ALA A 169 -10.14 -8.27 -8.09
N VAL A 170 -9.01 -8.76 -7.57
CA VAL A 170 -8.86 -10.20 -7.28
C VAL A 170 -8.60 -10.40 -5.78
N ASN A 171 -9.68 -10.83 -5.13
CA ASN A 171 -9.77 -11.55 -3.88
C ASN A 171 -8.92 -12.83 -3.95
N CYS A 172 -7.97 -13.01 -3.02
CA CYS A 172 -7.31 -14.29 -2.81
C CYS A 172 -7.67 -14.80 -1.40
N SER A 173 -8.84 -15.44 -1.34
CA SER A 173 -9.20 -16.35 -0.26
C SER A 173 -8.72 -17.74 -0.64
N THR A 174 -7.69 -18.24 0.02
CA THR A 174 -7.40 -19.68 0.03
C THR A 174 -7.85 -20.25 1.35
N ALA A 175 -9.10 -20.72 1.37
CA ALA A 175 -9.54 -21.75 2.28
C ALA A 175 -8.90 -23.07 1.84
N THR A 176 -8.20 -23.75 2.75
CA THR A 176 -7.94 -25.19 2.63
C THR A 176 -8.60 -25.86 3.81
N GLU A 177 -9.73 -26.50 3.51
CA GLU A 177 -10.41 -27.47 4.34
C GLU A 177 -9.74 -28.83 4.07
N SER A 178 -9.25 -29.49 5.12
CA SER A 178 -8.98 -30.93 5.05
C SER A 178 -9.30 -31.56 6.40
N THR A 179 -10.56 -31.97 6.48
CA THR A 179 -11.12 -32.96 7.39
C THR A 179 -10.29 -34.24 7.40
N ALA A 180 -9.85 -34.67 8.58
CA ALA A 180 -9.61 -36.09 8.88
C ALA A 180 -10.04 -36.37 10.32
N ARG A 181 -11.03 -37.26 10.40
CA ARG A 181 -11.77 -37.76 11.55
C ARG A 181 -11.09 -39.02 12.08
N SER A 182 -10.97 -39.17 13.39
CA SER A 182 -10.86 -40.43 14.15
C SER A 182 -11.07 -40.00 15.62
N ASP A 183 -12.29 -40.02 16.17
CA ASP A 183 -12.95 -41.20 16.72
C ASP A 183 -11.95 -42.15 17.41
N GLU A 184 -11.72 -41.98 18.72
CA GLU A 184 -11.59 -43.11 19.64
C GLU A 184 -11.84 -42.68 21.10
N ASN A 185 -13.01 -43.10 21.58
CA ASN A 185 -13.37 -43.29 22.97
C ASN A 185 -12.31 -44.18 23.66
N PHE A 186 -11.71 -43.72 24.75
CA PHE A 186 -11.17 -44.62 25.75
C PHE A 186 -11.41 -44.06 27.15
N ASN A 187 -12.45 -44.58 27.77
CA ASN A 187 -12.71 -44.52 29.20
C ASN A 187 -12.45 -45.92 29.74
N PRO A 188 -11.63 -46.08 30.78
CA PRO A 188 -12.07 -46.99 31.83
C PRO A 188 -11.76 -46.45 33.24
N GLU A 189 -12.78 -46.59 34.08
CA GLU A 189 -12.75 -47.09 35.46
C GLU A 189 -11.65 -46.55 36.39
N THR A 190 -12.00 -45.75 37.41
CA THR A 190 -12.62 -46.22 38.67
C THR A 190 -11.88 -47.42 39.25
N ASP A 191 -10.93 -47.17 40.14
CA ASP A 191 -10.77 -48.06 41.30
C ASP A 191 -10.18 -47.30 42.50
N GLN A 192 -10.53 -47.83 43.66
CA GLN A 192 -10.55 -47.26 45.01
C GLN A 192 -9.20 -46.83 45.60
#